data_AF-A0A2N0M7F6-F1
#
_entry.id   AF-A0A2N0M7F6-F1
#
_cell.length_a   1.000
_cell.length_b   1.000
_cell.length_c   1.000
_cell.angle_alpha   90.00
_cell.angle_beta   90.00
_cell.angle_gamma   90.00
#
_symmetry.space_group_name_H-M   'P 1'
#
loop_
_entity.id
_entity.type
_entity.pdbx_description
1 polymer ?
#
loop_
_entity_poly.entity_id
_entity_poly.type
_entity_poly.pdbx_seq_one_letter_code
_entity_poly.pdbx_strand_id
1 'polypeptide(L)'
;MRYIKDIHQEGTSLGLALAELPWVQDDITEFERWSLANIQTLSQSDIALAEYTLNLPWVQDDITEHERWALRHIKNVHQKDPSLAVNLAELPWVQDDITEYERRALQYIKDIHQEDASLGELLAAMDWIQDDITEHERWALRFLRDIRTTAPELANNLASMPFYTQSITKLDVDTLAAM
;
A
#
# COMPACT_ATOMS: atom_id res chain seq x y z
N MET A 1 18.84 -17.55 -11.88
CA MET A 1 20.26 -17.21 -11.59
C MET A 1 20.80 -15.92 -12.23
N ARG A 2 20.06 -15.16 -13.07
CA ARG A 2 20.54 -13.86 -13.58
C ARG A 2 20.39 -12.72 -12.56
N TYR A 3 19.31 -12.72 -11.78
CA TYR A 3 18.95 -11.67 -10.83
C TYR A 3 19.93 -11.49 -9.65
N ILE A 4 20.46 -12.59 -9.07
CA ILE A 4 21.43 -12.52 -7.94
C ILE A 4 22.77 -11.88 -8.37
N LYS A 5 23.17 -12.04 -9.64
CA LYS A 5 24.41 -11.43 -10.14
C LYS A 5 24.32 -9.91 -10.28
N ASP A 6 23.13 -9.38 -10.55
CA ASP A 6 22.94 -7.94 -10.70
C ASP A 6 22.83 -7.26 -9.32
N ILE A 7 22.26 -7.93 -8.31
CA ILE A 7 22.24 -7.45 -6.90
C ILE A 7 23.66 -7.31 -6.35
N HIS A 8 24.57 -8.22 -6.71
CA HIS A 8 25.97 -8.16 -6.26
C HIS A 8 26.82 -7.08 -6.98
N GLN A 9 26.40 -6.54 -8.12
CA GLN A 9 27.21 -5.55 -8.84
C GLN A 9 27.12 -4.13 -8.28
N GLU A 10 26.15 -3.81 -7.41
CA GLU A 10 26.01 -2.46 -6.88
C GLU A 10 26.71 -2.20 -5.53
N GLY A 11 27.11 -3.21 -4.76
CA GLY A 11 27.91 -3.00 -3.55
C GLY A 11 27.29 -2.03 -2.51
N THR A 12 25.99 -1.79 -2.59
CA THR A 12 25.22 -0.93 -1.67
C THR A 12 24.72 -1.76 -0.48
N SER A 13 24.49 -1.12 0.66
CA SER A 13 23.87 -1.72 1.86
C SER A 13 22.60 -2.50 1.52
N LEU A 14 21.80 -1.95 0.60
CA LEU A 14 20.53 -2.51 0.17
C LEU A 14 20.66 -3.81 -0.63
N GLY A 15 21.67 -3.93 -1.51
CA GLY A 15 21.90 -5.17 -2.26
C GLY A 15 22.30 -6.33 -1.35
N LEU A 16 23.08 -6.06 -0.30
CA LEU A 16 23.40 -7.05 0.73
C LEU A 16 22.15 -7.41 1.54
N ALA A 17 21.37 -6.43 1.99
CA ALA A 17 20.14 -6.68 2.73
C ALA A 17 19.15 -7.56 1.95
N LEU A 18 18.97 -7.29 0.64
CA LEU A 18 18.15 -8.11 -0.24
C LEU A 18 18.65 -9.55 -0.35
N ALA A 19 19.97 -9.76 -0.45
CA ALA A 19 20.54 -11.10 -0.57
C ALA A 19 20.40 -11.93 0.72
N GLU A 20 20.22 -11.28 1.87
CA GLU A 20 20.02 -11.93 3.17
C GLU A 20 18.56 -12.32 3.43
N LEU A 21 17.60 -11.87 2.62
CA LEU A 21 16.19 -12.26 2.79
C LEU A 21 16.01 -13.77 2.55
N PRO A 22 15.27 -14.50 3.42
CA PRO A 22 15.13 -15.95 3.30
C PRO A 22 14.62 -16.40 1.93
N TRP A 23 13.58 -15.73 1.42
CA TRP A 23 12.96 -15.99 0.11
C TRP A 23 13.82 -15.57 -1.10
N VAL A 24 14.95 -14.89 -0.89
CA VAL A 24 15.93 -14.63 -1.96
C VAL A 24 16.99 -15.75 -2.03
N GLN A 25 17.18 -16.48 -0.94
CA GLN A 25 18.21 -17.52 -0.82
C GLN A 25 17.74 -18.90 -1.33
N ASP A 26 16.45 -19.08 -1.60
CA ASP A 26 15.84 -20.33 -2.03
C ASP A 26 15.25 -20.25 -3.46
N ASP A 27 14.25 -21.09 -3.75
CA ASP A 27 13.60 -21.14 -5.06
C ASP A 27 12.56 -20.04 -5.22
N ILE A 28 13.00 -18.90 -5.79
CA ILE A 28 12.15 -17.71 -5.89
C ILE A 28 10.80 -17.95 -6.59
N THR A 29 9.70 -17.66 -5.89
CA THR A 29 8.34 -17.74 -6.44
C THR A 29 8.04 -16.59 -7.39
N GLU A 30 6.85 -16.60 -8.01
CA GLU A 30 6.41 -15.47 -8.83
C GLU A 30 6.21 -14.21 -7.98
N PHE A 31 5.67 -14.36 -6.76
CA PHE A 31 5.33 -13.23 -5.89
C PHE A 31 6.59 -12.50 -5.42
N GLU A 32 7.56 -13.25 -4.91
CA GLU A 32 8.88 -12.76 -4.53
C GLU A 32 9.61 -12.09 -5.69
N ARG A 33 9.54 -12.66 -6.90
CA ARG A 33 10.16 -12.04 -8.08
C ARG A 33 9.56 -10.68 -8.40
N TRP A 34 8.24 -10.54 -8.29
CA TRP A 34 7.59 -9.24 -8.45
C TRP A 34 7.93 -8.28 -7.32
N SER A 35 8.00 -8.76 -6.07
CA SER A 35 8.38 -7.96 -4.90
C SER A 35 9.80 -7.42 -5.03
N LEU A 36 10.76 -8.28 -5.38
CA LEU A 36 12.14 -7.90 -5.67
C LEU A 36 12.21 -6.79 -6.73
N ALA A 37 11.46 -6.95 -7.83
CA ALA A 37 11.42 -5.94 -8.88
C ALA A 37 10.82 -4.60 -8.41
N ASN A 38 9.78 -4.62 -7.57
CA ASN A 38 9.19 -3.39 -7.01
C ASN A 38 10.17 -2.71 -6.04
N ILE A 39 10.84 -3.47 -5.15
CA ILE A 39 11.84 -2.92 -4.21
C ILE A 39 13.03 -2.34 -4.97
N GLN A 40 13.55 -3.04 -5.99
CA GLN A 40 14.61 -2.52 -6.85
C GLN A 40 14.20 -1.23 -7.58
N THR A 41 12.96 -1.17 -8.07
CA THR A 41 12.45 0.06 -8.69
C THR A 41 12.36 1.18 -7.67
N LEU A 42 11.90 0.87 -6.45
CA LEU A 42 11.77 1.84 -5.36
C LEU A 42 13.14 2.38 -4.94
N SER A 43 14.14 1.52 -4.78
CA SER A 43 15.50 1.91 -4.35
C SER A 43 16.23 2.79 -5.35
N GLN A 44 15.88 2.71 -6.64
CA GLN A 44 16.41 3.61 -7.68
C GLN A 44 15.89 5.04 -7.53
N SER A 45 14.68 5.22 -6.99
CA SER A 45 14.06 6.53 -6.79
C SER A 45 14.16 7.05 -5.35
N ASP A 46 14.17 6.16 -4.37
CA ASP A 46 14.13 6.46 -2.95
C ASP A 46 14.69 5.28 -2.14
N ILE A 47 15.99 5.37 -1.85
CA ILE A 47 16.69 4.35 -1.10
C ILE A 47 16.17 4.24 0.34
N ALA A 48 15.74 5.35 0.95
CA ALA A 48 15.29 5.36 2.34
C ALA A 48 13.98 4.59 2.50
N LEU A 49 13.00 4.83 1.62
CA LEU A 49 11.74 4.08 1.64
C LEU A 49 11.97 2.60 1.26
N ALA A 50 12.89 2.31 0.34
CA ALA A 50 13.24 0.92 0.03
C ALA A 50 13.90 0.20 1.20
N GLU A 51 14.85 0.84 1.91
CA GLU A 51 15.46 0.31 3.13
C GLU A 51 14.41 0.12 4.24
N TYR A 52 13.49 1.08 4.41
CA TYR A 52 12.38 0.94 5.35
C TYR A 52 11.50 -0.27 5.02
N THR A 53 11.08 -0.39 3.76
CA THR A 53 10.26 -1.50 3.26
C THR A 53 10.94 -2.85 3.49
N LEU A 54 12.26 -2.93 3.30
CA LEU A 54 13.01 -4.15 3.56
C LEU A 54 12.92 -4.60 5.02
N ASN A 55 12.79 -3.68 5.97
CA ASN A 55 12.73 -4.00 7.39
C ASN A 55 11.30 -4.34 7.88
N LEU A 56 10.30 -4.33 7.00
CA LEU A 56 8.95 -4.74 7.37
C LEU A 56 8.95 -6.25 7.69
N PRO A 57 8.27 -6.71 8.76
CA PRO A 57 8.28 -8.11 9.19
C PRO A 57 7.89 -9.08 8.08
N TRP A 58 6.82 -8.77 7.33
CA TRP A 58 6.34 -9.54 6.19
C TRP A 58 7.21 -9.46 4.92
N VAL A 59 8.22 -8.57 4.90
CA VAL A 59 9.28 -8.62 3.86
C VAL A 59 10.45 -9.49 4.30
N GLN A 60 10.66 -9.63 5.61
CA GLN A 60 11.77 -10.37 6.20
C GLN A 60 11.55 -11.89 6.28
N ASP A 61 10.33 -12.38 6.04
CA ASP A 61 9.97 -13.79 6.12
C ASP A 61 9.79 -14.47 4.75
N ASP A 62 8.58 -14.53 4.20
CA ASP A 62 8.22 -15.09 2.89
C ASP A 62 7.10 -14.24 2.28
N ILE A 63 7.10 -14.07 0.96
CA ILE A 63 6.18 -13.12 0.31
C ILE A 63 4.89 -13.80 -0.13
N THR A 64 3.78 -13.35 0.44
CA THR A 64 2.44 -13.74 0.01
C THR A 64 1.96 -12.97 -1.22
N GLU A 65 0.82 -13.40 -1.79
CA GLU A 65 0.17 -12.64 -2.85
C GLU A 65 -0.21 -11.22 -2.38
N HIS A 66 -0.61 -11.05 -1.12
CA HIS A 66 -1.14 -9.76 -0.68
C HIS A 66 -0.04 -8.72 -0.51
N GLU A 67 1.06 -9.11 0.12
CA GLU A 67 2.26 -8.29 0.30
C GLU A 67 2.89 -7.87 -1.03
N ARG A 68 2.97 -8.75 -2.03
CA ARG A 68 3.48 -8.38 -3.36
C ARG A 68 2.68 -7.22 -3.98
N TRP A 69 1.37 -7.21 -3.73
CA TRP A 69 0.47 -6.17 -4.23
C TRP A 69 0.57 -4.91 -3.39
N ALA A 70 0.72 -5.02 -2.07
CA ALA A 70 1.01 -3.89 -1.19
C ALA A 70 2.29 -3.15 -1.62
N LEU A 71 3.39 -3.88 -1.82
CA LEU A 71 4.66 -3.33 -2.34
C LEU A 71 4.46 -2.60 -3.67
N ARG A 72 3.70 -3.21 -4.59
CA ARG A 72 3.38 -2.58 -5.87
C ARG A 72 2.56 -1.31 -5.69
N HIS A 73 1.60 -1.28 -4.76
CA HIS A 73 0.76 -0.12 -4.50
C HIS A 73 1.57 1.02 -3.85
N ILE A 74 2.37 0.74 -2.82
CA ILE A 74 3.29 1.71 -2.20
C ILE A 74 4.22 2.30 -3.25
N LYS A 75 4.90 1.46 -4.04
CA LYS A 75 5.78 1.95 -5.12
C LYS A 75 5.02 2.75 -6.18
N ASN A 76 3.78 2.39 -6.51
CA ASN A 76 2.98 3.17 -7.47
C ASN A 76 2.54 4.52 -6.91
N VAL A 77 2.20 4.61 -5.62
CA VAL A 77 1.94 5.88 -4.93
C VAL A 77 3.22 6.71 -4.94
N HIS A 78 4.35 6.11 -4.58
CA HIS A 78 5.64 6.80 -4.50
C HIS A 78 6.04 7.50 -5.80
N GLN A 79 5.80 6.85 -6.94
CA GLN A 79 6.05 7.42 -8.27
C GLN A 79 5.25 8.71 -8.56
N LYS A 80 4.20 9.00 -7.79
CA LYS A 80 3.33 10.17 -7.91
C LYS A 80 3.51 11.13 -6.74
N ASP A 81 3.61 10.59 -5.53
CA ASP A 81 3.71 11.30 -4.28
C ASP A 81 4.55 10.48 -3.29
N PRO A 82 5.86 10.79 -3.20
CA PRO A 82 6.76 10.13 -2.26
C PRO A 82 6.33 10.28 -0.80
N SER A 83 5.76 11.44 -0.43
CA SER A 83 5.40 11.72 0.97
C SER A 83 4.23 10.86 1.40
N LEU A 84 3.20 10.73 0.55
CA LEU A 84 2.09 9.83 0.83
C LEU A 84 2.54 8.37 0.89
N ALA A 85 3.45 7.94 0.02
CA ALA A 85 3.95 6.56 0.05
C ALA A 85 4.70 6.22 1.35
N VAL A 86 5.47 7.16 1.89
CA VAL A 86 6.10 7.03 3.22
C VAL A 86 5.02 6.92 4.29
N ASN A 87 4.05 7.84 4.30
CA ASN A 87 2.96 7.80 5.29
C ASN A 87 2.19 6.47 5.26
N LEU A 88 1.92 5.94 4.06
CA LEU A 88 1.25 4.64 3.91
C LEU A 88 2.12 3.49 4.42
N ALA A 89 3.42 3.50 4.15
CA ALA A 89 4.33 2.47 4.66
C ALA A 89 4.45 2.48 6.19
N GLU A 90 4.24 3.64 6.81
CA GLU A 90 4.28 3.83 8.26
C GLU A 90 2.95 3.53 8.97
N LEU A 91 1.89 3.15 8.27
CA LEU A 91 0.63 2.77 8.91
C LEU A 91 0.83 1.50 9.76
N PRO A 92 0.23 1.40 10.97
CA PRO A 92 0.45 0.25 11.85
C PRO A 92 0.13 -1.10 11.20
N TRP A 93 -0.98 -1.18 10.46
CA TRP A 93 -1.41 -2.35 9.69
C TRP A 93 -0.58 -2.61 8.42
N VAL A 94 0.31 -1.68 8.02
CA VAL A 94 1.32 -1.97 6.99
C VAL A 94 2.61 -2.46 7.64
N GLN A 95 2.84 -2.17 8.92
CA GLN A 95 4.06 -2.53 9.64
C GLN A 95 4.03 -3.93 10.26
N ASP A 96 2.89 -4.61 10.31
CA ASP A 96 2.76 -5.94 10.91
C ASP A 96 2.69 -7.06 9.85
N ASP A 97 1.56 -7.20 9.14
CA ASP A 97 1.30 -8.17 8.08
C ASP A 97 0.28 -7.56 7.08
N ILE A 98 0.13 -8.13 5.88
CA ILE A 98 -0.83 -7.62 4.89
C ILE A 98 -1.93 -8.65 4.60
N THR A 99 -3.10 -8.36 5.13
CA THR A 99 -4.37 -9.04 4.84
C THR A 99 -4.92 -8.66 3.45
N GLU A 100 -5.97 -9.40 3.03
CA GLU A 100 -6.70 -9.04 1.81
C GLU A 100 -7.33 -7.64 1.91
N TYR A 101 -7.76 -7.21 3.10
CA TYR A 101 -8.48 -5.96 3.30
C TYR A 101 -7.57 -4.75 3.21
N GLU A 102 -6.41 -4.81 3.87
CA GLU A 102 -5.37 -3.78 3.85
C GLU A 102 -4.78 -3.61 2.46
N ARG A 103 -4.48 -4.73 1.78
CA ARG A 103 -4.06 -4.69 0.37
C ARG A 103 -5.08 -3.96 -0.51
N ARG A 104 -6.37 -4.21 -0.31
CA ARG A 104 -7.44 -3.52 -1.05
C ARG A 104 -7.55 -2.06 -0.64
N ALA A 105 -7.38 -1.72 0.64
CA ALA A 105 -7.32 -0.34 1.09
C ALA A 105 -6.19 0.43 0.41
N LEU A 106 -4.96 -0.10 0.40
CA LEU A 106 -3.83 0.46 -0.36
C LEU A 106 -4.17 0.64 -1.84
N GLN A 107 -4.84 -0.36 -2.45
CA GLN A 107 -5.28 -0.26 -3.84
C GLN A 107 -6.22 0.94 -4.05
N TYR A 108 -7.24 1.08 -3.20
CA TYR A 108 -8.27 2.10 -3.34
C TYR A 108 -7.77 3.49 -3.00
N ILE A 109 -6.94 3.65 -1.96
CA ILE A 109 -6.28 4.92 -1.65
C ILE A 109 -5.39 5.35 -2.82
N LYS A 110 -4.61 4.42 -3.39
CA LYS A 110 -3.80 4.69 -4.58
C LYS A 110 -4.67 5.07 -5.79
N ASP A 111 -5.77 4.36 -6.04
CA ASP A 111 -6.69 4.68 -7.15
C ASP A 111 -7.31 6.07 -6.96
N ILE A 112 -7.78 6.40 -5.75
CA ILE A 112 -8.36 7.71 -5.42
C ILE A 112 -7.32 8.82 -5.54
N HIS A 113 -6.12 8.64 -4.98
CA HIS A 113 -5.03 9.61 -5.05
C HIS A 113 -4.61 9.94 -6.49
N GLN A 114 -4.62 8.92 -7.37
CA GLN A 114 -4.33 9.12 -8.79
C GLN A 114 -5.35 10.01 -9.50
N GLU A 115 -6.61 10.00 -9.06
CA GLU A 115 -7.68 10.87 -9.56
C GLU A 115 -7.76 12.21 -8.80
N ASP A 116 -7.33 12.22 -7.53
CA ASP A 116 -7.33 13.36 -6.62
C ASP A 116 -6.34 13.18 -5.47
N ALA A 117 -5.21 13.86 -5.59
CA ALA A 117 -4.17 13.81 -4.60
C ALA A 117 -4.70 14.27 -3.22
N SER A 118 -5.48 15.35 -3.18
CA SER A 118 -5.98 15.94 -1.94
C SER A 118 -6.95 15.00 -1.21
N LEU A 119 -7.82 14.30 -1.95
CA LEU A 119 -8.71 13.31 -1.34
C LEU A 119 -7.93 12.06 -0.87
N GLY A 120 -6.94 11.60 -1.64
CA GLY A 120 -6.08 10.49 -1.25
C GLY A 120 -5.28 10.78 0.03
N GLU A 121 -4.70 11.96 0.12
CA GLU A 121 -3.99 12.46 1.31
C GLU A 121 -4.93 12.59 2.52
N LEU A 122 -6.14 13.13 2.32
CA LEU A 122 -7.15 13.23 3.37
C LEU A 122 -7.51 11.84 3.94
N LEU A 123 -7.73 10.86 3.06
CA LEU A 123 -8.07 9.50 3.46
C LEU A 123 -6.94 8.87 4.27
N ALA A 124 -5.70 8.98 3.80
CA ALA A 124 -4.55 8.43 4.52
C ALA A 124 -4.38 9.02 5.92
N ALA A 125 -4.92 10.21 6.19
CA ALA A 125 -4.88 10.87 7.50
C ALA A 125 -6.09 10.59 8.41
N MET A 126 -7.06 9.78 8.00
CA MET A 126 -8.23 9.48 8.83
C MET A 126 -7.90 8.55 9.99
N ASP A 127 -8.51 8.76 11.15
CA ASP A 127 -8.22 7.99 12.37
C ASP A 127 -8.40 6.48 12.18
N TRP A 128 -9.46 6.05 11.49
CA TRP A 128 -9.73 4.63 11.17
C TRP A 128 -8.88 4.07 10.01
N ILE A 129 -8.10 4.91 9.31
CA ILE A 129 -7.03 4.44 8.42
C ILE A 129 -5.74 4.26 9.21
N GLN A 130 -5.59 4.92 10.35
CA GLN A 130 -4.38 4.90 11.17
C GLN A 130 -4.35 3.75 12.19
N ASP A 131 -5.41 2.92 12.28
CA ASP A 131 -5.49 1.78 13.18
C ASP A 131 -5.34 0.43 12.45
N ASP A 132 -6.43 -0.18 11.99
CA ASP A 132 -6.49 -1.48 11.31
C ASP A 132 -7.67 -1.45 10.31
N ILE A 133 -7.56 -2.15 9.18
CA ILE A 133 -8.57 -2.12 8.13
C ILE A 133 -9.56 -3.28 8.29
N THR A 134 -10.77 -2.94 8.72
CA THR A 134 -11.89 -3.88 8.72
C THR A 134 -12.49 -4.09 7.33
N GLU A 135 -13.33 -5.13 7.20
CA GLU A 135 -14.09 -5.38 5.97
C GLU A 135 -14.96 -4.17 5.57
N HIS A 136 -15.55 -3.48 6.55
CA HIS A 136 -16.45 -2.35 6.32
C HIS A 136 -15.70 -1.13 5.78
N GLU A 137 -14.54 -0.84 6.34
CA GLU A 137 -13.66 0.25 5.92
C GLU A 137 -13.13 0.03 4.51
N ARG A 138 -12.72 -1.21 4.20
CA ARG A 138 -12.39 -1.60 2.83
C ARG A 138 -13.56 -1.37 1.86
N TRP A 139 -14.79 -1.69 2.26
CA TRP A 139 -15.97 -1.44 1.43
C TRP A 139 -16.26 0.05 1.25
N ALA A 140 -16.14 0.86 2.30
CA ALA A 140 -16.30 2.31 2.21
C ALA A 140 -15.27 2.92 1.25
N LEU A 141 -13.98 2.55 1.34
CA LEU A 141 -12.95 2.98 0.39
C LEU A 141 -13.29 2.61 -1.05
N ARG A 142 -13.78 1.39 -1.28
CA ARG A 142 -14.22 0.97 -2.61
C ARG A 142 -15.36 1.85 -3.11
N PHE A 143 -16.41 2.05 -2.30
CA PHE A 143 -17.55 2.86 -2.72
C PHE A 143 -17.16 4.31 -2.97
N LEU A 144 -16.31 4.89 -2.12
CA LEU A 144 -15.80 6.23 -2.34
C LEU A 144 -15.01 6.33 -3.65
N ARG A 145 -14.19 5.33 -3.97
CA ARG A 145 -13.49 5.24 -5.25
C ARG A 145 -14.45 5.14 -6.43
N ASP A 146 -15.48 4.29 -6.34
CA ASP A 146 -16.45 4.09 -7.42
C ASP A 146 -17.34 5.34 -7.62
N ILE A 147 -17.76 5.99 -6.52
CA ILE A 147 -18.48 7.28 -6.53
C ILE A 147 -17.57 8.36 -7.09
N ARG A 148 -16.29 8.39 -6.74
CA ARG A 148 -15.34 9.38 -7.24
C ARG A 148 -15.27 9.38 -8.77
N THR A 149 -15.24 8.20 -9.38
CA THR A 149 -15.21 8.07 -10.85
C THR A 149 -16.46 8.65 -11.53
N THR A 150 -17.61 8.69 -10.85
CA THR A 150 -18.90 9.08 -11.44
C THR A 150 -19.45 10.43 -10.96
N ALA A 151 -19.17 10.81 -9.72
CA ALA A 151 -19.62 12.01 -9.03
C ALA A 151 -18.55 12.56 -8.05
N PRO A 152 -17.49 13.21 -8.56
CA PRO A 152 -16.36 13.67 -7.74
C PRO A 152 -16.74 14.58 -6.57
N GLU A 153 -17.67 15.52 -6.80
CA GLU A 153 -18.16 16.43 -5.75
C GLU A 153 -18.88 15.68 -4.63
N LEU A 154 -19.63 14.61 -4.97
CA LEU A 154 -20.28 13.78 -3.96
C LEU A 154 -19.24 13.02 -3.14
N ALA A 155 -18.22 12.45 -3.77
CA ALA A 155 -17.13 11.78 -3.05
C ALA A 155 -16.42 12.73 -2.06
N ASN A 156 -16.09 13.94 -2.48
CA ASN A 156 -15.46 14.95 -1.62
C ASN A 156 -16.35 15.31 -0.42
N ASN A 157 -17.66 15.48 -0.66
CA ASN A 157 -18.62 15.76 0.40
C ASN A 157 -18.74 14.60 1.38
N LEU A 158 -18.83 13.36 0.89
CA LEU A 158 -18.92 12.14 1.72
C LEU A 158 -17.69 11.98 2.62
N ALA A 159 -16.48 12.13 2.06
CA ALA A 159 -15.23 12.02 2.81
C ALA A 159 -15.07 13.08 3.91
N SER A 160 -15.84 14.17 3.84
CA SER A 160 -15.88 15.22 4.85
C SER A 160 -17.00 15.04 5.89
N MET A 161 -17.88 14.05 5.73
CA MET A 161 -18.98 13.82 6.66
C MET A 161 -18.49 13.13 7.93
N PRO A 162 -19.05 13.48 9.12
CA PRO A 162 -18.60 12.90 10.39
C PRO A 162 -18.63 11.37 10.44
N PHE A 163 -19.63 10.74 9.81
CA PHE A 163 -19.72 9.28 9.77
C PHE A 163 -18.54 8.67 9.01
N TYR A 164 -18.02 9.35 7.97
CA TYR A 164 -16.90 8.85 7.18
C TYR A 164 -15.55 9.13 7.84
N THR A 165 -15.43 10.20 8.64
CA THR A 165 -14.16 10.58 9.26
C THR A 165 -13.87 9.87 10.58
N GLN A 166 -14.90 9.37 11.29
CA GLN A 166 -14.73 8.83 12.65
C GLN A 166 -14.57 7.31 12.69
N SER A 167 -15.46 6.57 12.02
CA SER A 167 -15.45 5.10 11.98
C SER A 167 -16.44 4.61 10.94
N ILE A 168 -16.13 3.54 10.22
CA ILE A 168 -17.07 2.96 9.25
C ILE A 168 -17.77 1.73 9.86
N THR A 169 -19.10 1.79 9.93
CA THR A 169 -19.94 0.68 10.36
C THR A 169 -20.60 -0.02 9.17
N LYS A 170 -21.18 -1.19 9.42
CA LYS A 170 -22.04 -1.87 8.44
C LYS A 170 -23.16 -0.96 7.91
N LEU A 171 -23.76 -0.12 8.75
CA LEU A 171 -24.86 0.76 8.34
C LEU A 171 -24.36 1.82 7.34
N ASP A 172 -23.16 2.35 7.54
CA ASP A 172 -22.55 3.31 6.63
C ASP A 172 -22.27 2.67 5.28
N VAL A 173 -21.74 1.44 5.29
CA VAL A 173 -21.51 0.64 4.08
C VAL A 173 -22.82 0.36 3.32
N ASP A 174 -23.87 -0.06 4.03
CA ASP A 174 -25.19 -0.32 3.43
C ASP A 174 -25.80 0.97 2.84
N THR A 175 -25.53 2.11 3.47
CA THR A 175 -25.96 3.44 2.98
C THR A 175 -25.20 3.84 1.72
N LEU A 176 -23.87 3.67 1.69
CA LEU A 176 -23.04 3.93 0.51
C LEU A 176 -23.37 3.01 -0.66
N ALA A 177 -23.71 1.75 -0.39
CA ALA A 177 -24.09 0.77 -1.41
C ALA A 177 -25.43 1.08 -2.11
N ALA A 178 -26.27 1.91 -1.49
CA ALA A 178 -27.58 2.29 -2.03
C ALA A 178 -27.54 3.60 -2.86
N MET A 179 -26.38 4.26 -2.96
CA MET A 179 -26.15 5.47 -3.76
C MET A 179 -25.82 5.13 -5.21
#